data_AF-G2I8G3-F1
#
_entry.id   AF-G2I8G3-F1
#
_cell.length_a   1.000
_cell.length_b   1.000
_cell.length_c   1.000
_cell.angle_alpha   90.00
_cell.angle_beta   90.00
_cell.angle_gamma   90.00
#
_symmetry.space_group_name_H-M   'P 1'
#
loop_
_entity.id
_entity.type
_entity.pdbx_description
1 polymer ?
#
loop_
_entity_poly.entity_id
_entity_poly.type
_entity_poly.pdbx_seq_one_letter_code
_entity_poly.pdbx_strand_id
1 'polypeptide(L)'
;MAADELTGLIRYLNQEDWQDCFSEVLGDHIGPVLESGDITFEDLAEMIGPDVAMTLWGCAFEDFLGLDWDDGRNFVDVYLKRRGWKEGPRNSAYMRALKTSVMSLYEVSDIKPGQSLMARDLLRGGDPILVHDGTATRTLRQWDRIAARLVPSDGKTILAGGLLAYSWGACAALAANLYRVLRKRQGKTEFPKIDTQTLRELAPTFTLTWLFRTLEDMARQMDGPALFNGDGEDLVFYEVCFPLTNGVTQKTVADVLDGITALRPENRSFWNWLKEPMSDPVQKAGRDENGKFLRTEMDDGTIVLGTLDLKGRQLRLQVNSKERAERGRAMLQAGLGDLVRAPLMQIMTPVQAMEDRGTQGREASPELQIPPEEEARIIGQMLERHYRQVLDEPVPALGDMTPRQAVQTASGRKKTVAWLKGIENVTARAQGSGGAMAAYDFGWMWHELGLIELRK
;
A
#
# COMPACT_ATOMS: atom_id res chain seq x y z
N MET A 1 -20.95 0.73 18.12
CA MET A 1 -22.29 0.59 18.74
C MET A 1 -22.87 -0.82 18.63
N ALA A 2 -22.31 -1.75 17.83
CA ALA A 2 -22.91 -3.06 17.58
C ALA A 2 -22.54 -4.20 18.56
N ALA A 3 -21.47 -4.06 19.37
CA ALA A 3 -20.94 -5.17 20.17
C ALA A 3 -21.90 -5.65 21.29
N ASP A 4 -22.66 -4.75 21.91
CA ASP A 4 -23.53 -5.11 23.04
C ASP A 4 -24.74 -5.95 22.60
N GLU A 5 -25.26 -5.69 21.38
CA GLU A 5 -26.44 -6.33 20.80
C GLU A 5 -26.20 -7.80 20.39
N LEU A 6 -24.94 -8.24 20.28
CA LEU A 6 -24.57 -9.61 19.90
C LEU A 6 -23.97 -10.43 21.05
N THR A 7 -23.77 -9.83 22.23
CA THR A 7 -23.17 -10.50 23.39
C THR A 7 -23.90 -11.80 23.75
N GLY A 8 -25.23 -11.81 23.63
CA GLY A 8 -26.06 -12.98 23.89
C GLY A 8 -25.78 -14.16 22.94
N LEU A 9 -25.62 -13.88 21.64
CA LEU A 9 -25.26 -14.85 20.62
C LEU A 9 -23.84 -15.38 20.83
N ILE A 10 -22.88 -14.47 21.06
CA ILE A 10 -21.46 -14.83 21.27
C ILE A 10 -21.33 -15.77 22.48
N ARG A 11 -22.03 -15.51 23.58
CA ARG A 11 -22.02 -16.41 24.75
C ARG A 11 -22.67 -17.77 24.47
N TYR A 12 -23.67 -17.80 23.60
CA TYR A 12 -24.36 -19.04 23.23
C TYR A 12 -23.55 -19.92 22.27
N LEU A 13 -22.53 -19.37 21.62
CA LEU A 13 -21.62 -20.09 20.73
C LEU A 13 -20.94 -21.28 21.42
N ASN A 14 -20.64 -21.15 22.72
CA ASN A 14 -20.01 -22.21 23.53
C ASN A 14 -21.01 -23.27 24.02
N GLN A 15 -22.14 -23.44 23.34
CA GLN A 15 -23.17 -24.42 23.68
C GLN A 15 -23.33 -25.39 22.52
N GLU A 16 -23.62 -26.65 22.85
CA GLU A 16 -23.82 -27.70 21.85
C GLU A 16 -22.61 -27.81 20.90
N ASP A 17 -22.87 -28.06 19.62
CA ASP A 17 -21.94 -28.22 18.51
C ASP A 17 -21.61 -26.89 17.79
N TRP A 18 -22.14 -25.75 18.27
CA TRP A 18 -22.00 -24.47 17.58
C TRP A 18 -20.58 -23.93 17.52
N GLN A 19 -19.74 -24.29 18.50
CA GLN A 19 -18.33 -23.92 18.49
C GLN A 19 -17.58 -24.60 17.36
N ASP A 20 -17.84 -25.88 17.10
CA ASP A 20 -17.22 -26.62 16.01
C ASP A 20 -17.70 -26.10 14.66
N CYS A 21 -19.01 -25.88 14.53
CA CYS A 21 -19.65 -25.27 13.37
C CYS A 21 -19.03 -23.90 13.01
N PHE A 22 -18.85 -23.04 14.02
CA PHE A 22 -18.23 -21.73 13.79
C PHE A 22 -16.73 -21.84 13.49
N SER A 23 -16.03 -22.81 14.09
CA SER A 23 -14.61 -23.04 13.81
C SER A 23 -14.37 -23.44 12.35
N GLU A 24 -15.28 -24.20 11.74
CA GLU A 24 -15.26 -24.51 10.31
C GLU A 24 -15.38 -23.24 9.45
N VAL A 25 -16.36 -22.38 9.75
CA VAL A 25 -16.54 -21.10 9.04
C VAL A 25 -15.33 -20.19 9.25
N LEU A 26 -14.80 -20.07 10.46
CA LEU A 26 -13.60 -19.30 10.73
C LEU A 26 -12.41 -19.85 9.92
N GLY A 27 -12.29 -21.18 9.83
CA GLY A 27 -11.31 -21.87 8.98
C GLY A 27 -11.39 -21.42 7.51
N ASP A 28 -12.59 -21.31 6.94
CA ASP A 28 -12.74 -20.81 5.56
C ASP A 28 -12.24 -19.37 5.38
N HIS A 29 -12.41 -18.53 6.41
CA HIS A 29 -12.09 -17.11 6.35
C HIS A 29 -10.60 -16.77 6.50
N ILE A 30 -9.84 -17.59 7.23
CA ILE A 30 -8.43 -17.32 7.57
C ILE A 30 -7.50 -18.52 7.42
N GLY A 31 -8.02 -19.75 7.44
CA GLY A 31 -7.25 -21.00 7.39
C GLY A 31 -6.24 -21.06 6.25
N PRO A 32 -6.59 -20.74 4.99
CA PRO A 32 -5.63 -20.70 3.90
C PRO A 32 -4.43 -19.76 4.12
N VAL A 33 -4.61 -18.65 4.85
CA VAL A 33 -3.51 -17.75 5.20
C VAL A 33 -2.65 -18.39 6.29
N LEU A 34 -3.27 -18.94 7.33
CA LEU A 34 -2.57 -19.62 8.43
C LEU A 34 -1.72 -20.79 7.92
N GLU A 35 -2.28 -21.63 7.06
CA GLU A 35 -1.59 -22.75 6.40
C GLU A 35 -0.46 -22.28 5.51
N SER A 36 -0.66 -21.21 4.73
CA SER A 36 0.38 -20.68 3.84
C SER A 36 1.57 -20.08 4.59
N GLY A 37 1.32 -19.51 5.77
CA GLY A 37 2.34 -18.92 6.63
C GLY A 37 2.96 -19.90 7.61
N ASP A 38 2.38 -21.09 7.79
CA ASP A 38 2.67 -22.01 8.91
C ASP A 38 2.59 -21.28 10.26
N ILE A 39 1.52 -20.50 10.46
CA ILE A 39 1.29 -19.66 11.64
C ILE A 39 -0.04 -19.97 12.33
N THR A 40 -0.13 -19.68 13.61
CA THR A 40 -1.38 -19.76 14.39
C THR A 40 -2.24 -18.50 14.25
N PHE A 41 -3.47 -18.54 14.73
CA PHE A 41 -4.33 -17.35 14.77
C PHE A 41 -3.78 -16.30 15.74
N GLU A 42 -3.15 -16.74 16.83
CA GLU A 42 -2.46 -15.88 17.79
C GLU A 42 -1.29 -15.15 17.13
N ASP A 43 -0.44 -15.85 16.39
CA ASP A 43 0.66 -15.25 15.62
C ASP A 43 0.12 -14.21 14.62
N LEU A 44 -0.96 -14.57 13.91
CA LEU A 44 -1.61 -13.65 12.98
C LEU A 44 -2.10 -12.39 13.69
N ALA A 45 -2.72 -12.53 14.87
CA ALA A 45 -3.20 -11.40 15.67
C ALA A 45 -2.08 -10.50 16.20
N GLU A 46 -0.92 -11.06 16.51
CA GLU A 46 0.29 -10.29 16.84
C GLU A 46 0.80 -9.49 15.64
N MET A 47 0.73 -10.05 14.43
CA MET A 47 1.16 -9.39 13.21
C MET A 47 0.25 -8.22 12.81
N ILE A 48 -1.06 -8.44 12.73
CA ILE A 48 -2.02 -7.45 12.19
C ILE A 48 -2.66 -6.57 13.28
N GLY A 49 -2.41 -6.89 14.54
CA GLY A 49 -3.00 -6.25 15.71
C GLY A 49 -4.34 -6.86 16.14
N PRO A 50 -4.65 -6.82 17.45
CA PRO A 50 -5.80 -7.53 18.03
C PRO A 50 -7.15 -6.99 17.53
N ASP A 51 -7.28 -5.68 17.29
CA ASP A 51 -8.54 -5.09 16.80
C ASP A 51 -8.86 -5.56 15.37
N VAL A 52 -7.84 -5.74 14.54
CA VAL A 52 -7.98 -6.22 13.17
C VAL A 52 -8.30 -7.70 13.16
N ALA A 53 -7.63 -8.50 14.02
CA ALA A 53 -7.96 -9.91 14.21
C ALA A 53 -9.42 -10.09 14.68
N MET A 54 -9.88 -9.27 15.61
CA MET A 54 -11.28 -9.26 16.05
C MET A 54 -12.25 -8.86 14.93
N THR A 55 -11.84 -7.99 14.02
CA THR A 55 -12.64 -7.64 12.84
C THR A 55 -12.78 -8.83 11.88
N LEU A 56 -11.71 -9.59 11.64
CA LEU A 56 -11.75 -10.82 10.84
C LEU A 56 -12.64 -11.89 11.49
N TRP A 57 -12.51 -12.08 12.79
CA TRP A 57 -13.40 -12.95 13.57
C TRP A 57 -14.86 -12.51 13.43
N GLY A 58 -15.14 -11.21 13.52
CA GLY A 58 -16.46 -10.63 13.34
C GLY A 58 -17.05 -10.88 11.95
N CYS A 59 -16.23 -10.78 10.89
CA CYS A 59 -16.64 -11.12 9.53
C CYS A 59 -17.09 -12.58 9.43
N ALA A 60 -16.26 -13.52 9.91
CA ALA A 60 -16.58 -14.94 9.93
C ALA A 60 -17.83 -15.23 10.78
N PHE A 61 -17.97 -14.56 11.92
CA PHE A 61 -19.12 -14.73 12.81
C PHE A 61 -20.42 -14.28 12.15
N GLU A 62 -20.43 -13.10 11.52
CA GLU A 62 -21.60 -12.59 10.80
C GLU A 62 -21.98 -13.48 9.60
N ASP A 63 -20.98 -14.09 8.93
CA ASP A 63 -21.21 -15.07 7.88
C ASP A 63 -21.83 -16.36 8.43
N PHE A 64 -21.30 -16.89 9.54
CA PHE A 64 -21.86 -18.02 10.28
C PHE A 64 -23.33 -17.80 10.68
N LEU A 65 -23.71 -16.59 11.13
CA LEU A 65 -25.11 -16.28 11.50
C LEU A 65 -26.09 -16.48 10.34
N GLY A 66 -25.62 -16.36 9.09
CA GLY A 66 -26.43 -16.46 7.88
C GLY A 66 -26.48 -17.85 7.23
N LEU A 67 -25.83 -18.86 7.80
CA LEU A 67 -25.78 -20.22 7.25
C LEU A 67 -26.91 -21.10 7.80
N ASP A 68 -27.51 -21.89 6.91
CA ASP A 68 -28.38 -23.01 7.26
C ASP A 68 -27.54 -24.29 7.20
N TRP A 69 -27.54 -25.08 8.28
CA TRP A 69 -26.74 -26.30 8.40
C TRP A 69 -27.49 -27.52 7.83
N ASP A 70 -26.77 -28.63 7.60
CA ASP A 70 -27.29 -29.82 6.91
C ASP A 70 -28.54 -30.45 7.57
N ASP A 71 -28.70 -30.28 8.87
CA ASP A 71 -29.88 -30.72 9.63
C ASP A 71 -31.05 -29.72 9.60
N GLY A 72 -30.92 -28.65 8.80
CA GLY A 72 -31.88 -27.57 8.65
C GLY A 72 -31.89 -26.56 9.80
N ARG A 73 -30.94 -26.64 10.76
CA ARG A 73 -30.83 -25.64 11.84
C ARG A 73 -30.07 -24.40 11.35
N ASN A 74 -30.52 -23.24 11.84
CA ASN A 74 -29.75 -21.99 11.79
C ASN A 74 -29.49 -21.50 13.23
N PHE A 75 -28.28 -21.02 13.48
CA PHE A 75 -27.83 -20.59 14.81
C PHE A 75 -28.71 -19.50 15.41
N VAL A 76 -29.04 -18.46 14.62
CA VAL A 76 -29.86 -17.33 15.07
C VAL A 76 -31.28 -17.78 15.42
N ASP A 77 -31.88 -18.64 14.60
CA ASP A 77 -33.24 -19.14 14.85
C ASP A 77 -33.31 -20.01 16.11
N VAL A 78 -32.34 -20.93 16.27
CA VAL A 78 -32.24 -21.79 17.46
C VAL A 78 -32.03 -20.94 18.71
N TYR A 79 -31.14 -19.96 18.64
CA TYR A 79 -30.87 -19.03 19.73
C TYR A 79 -32.11 -18.22 20.11
N LEU A 80 -32.75 -17.53 19.15
CA LEU A 80 -33.91 -16.69 19.42
C LEU A 80 -35.10 -17.49 19.93
N LYS A 81 -35.28 -18.73 19.47
CA LYS A 81 -36.32 -19.64 19.99
C LYS A 81 -36.12 -19.97 21.48
N ARG A 82 -34.87 -20.16 21.93
CA ARG A 82 -34.54 -20.55 23.31
C ARG A 82 -34.32 -19.37 24.26
N ARG A 83 -33.76 -18.27 23.75
CA ARG A 83 -33.25 -17.14 24.55
C ARG A 83 -33.74 -15.77 24.09
N GLY A 84 -34.51 -15.66 23.00
CA GLY A 84 -34.93 -14.36 22.45
C GLY A 84 -35.74 -13.47 23.41
N TRP A 85 -36.39 -14.07 24.43
CA TRP A 85 -37.06 -13.32 25.49
C TRP A 85 -36.10 -12.45 26.34
N LYS A 86 -34.79 -12.74 26.36
CA LYS A 86 -33.77 -11.94 27.04
C LYS A 86 -33.26 -10.75 26.22
N GLU A 87 -33.42 -10.80 24.91
CA GLU A 87 -32.86 -9.81 23.96
C GLU A 87 -33.80 -8.64 23.71
N GLY A 88 -35.11 -8.88 23.85
CA GLY A 88 -36.14 -7.92 23.49
C GLY A 88 -36.34 -7.77 21.98
N PRO A 89 -37.37 -7.01 21.54
CA PRO A 89 -37.77 -6.97 20.13
C PRO A 89 -36.72 -6.37 19.19
N ARG A 90 -36.02 -5.32 19.64
CA ARG A 90 -35.05 -4.58 18.83
C ARG A 90 -33.82 -5.43 18.49
N ASN A 91 -33.14 -5.99 19.49
CA ASN A 91 -32.00 -6.87 19.29
C ASN A 91 -32.40 -8.12 18.48
N SER A 92 -33.57 -8.71 18.77
CA SER A 92 -34.08 -9.84 18.00
C SER A 92 -34.33 -9.51 16.54
N ALA A 93 -34.77 -8.28 16.22
CA ALA A 93 -34.94 -7.83 14.84
C ALA A 93 -33.58 -7.64 14.15
N TYR A 94 -32.60 -7.03 14.84
CA TYR A 94 -31.24 -6.87 14.33
C TYR A 94 -30.56 -8.22 14.04
N MET A 95 -30.67 -9.20 14.94
CA MET A 95 -30.13 -10.55 14.73
C MET A 95 -30.73 -11.24 13.49
N ARG A 96 -32.05 -11.11 13.27
CA ARG A 96 -32.70 -11.63 12.06
C ARG A 96 -32.26 -10.88 10.80
N ALA A 97 -32.09 -9.57 10.89
CA ALA A 97 -31.58 -8.78 9.78
C ALA A 97 -30.15 -9.20 9.39
N LEU A 98 -29.27 -9.43 10.38
CA LEU A 98 -27.93 -9.98 10.18
C LEU A 98 -27.95 -11.34 9.48
N LYS A 99 -28.79 -12.29 9.93
CA LYS A 99 -28.98 -13.60 9.29
C LYS A 99 -29.24 -13.47 7.78
N THR A 100 -30.08 -12.50 7.38
CA THR A 100 -30.45 -12.31 5.97
C THR A 100 -29.48 -11.45 5.16
N SER A 101 -28.59 -10.71 5.83
CA SER A 101 -27.59 -9.86 5.19
C SER A 101 -26.43 -10.67 4.59
N VAL A 102 -25.68 -10.05 3.68
CA VAL A 102 -24.48 -10.63 3.07
C VAL A 102 -23.42 -9.56 2.89
N MET A 103 -22.15 -9.96 2.94
CA MET A 103 -21.04 -9.05 2.66
C MET A 103 -21.01 -8.67 1.18
N SER A 104 -20.73 -7.40 0.90
CA SER A 104 -20.44 -6.91 -0.46
C SER A 104 -19.33 -5.86 -0.40
N LEU A 105 -18.86 -5.42 -1.56
CA LEU A 105 -17.83 -4.38 -1.70
C LEU A 105 -18.50 -3.05 -2.06
N TYR A 106 -18.25 -2.01 -1.28
CA TYR A 106 -18.83 -0.70 -1.45
C TYR A 106 -17.76 0.37 -1.67
N GLU A 107 -18.04 1.33 -2.54
CA GLU A 107 -17.34 2.61 -2.60
C GLU A 107 -18.12 3.65 -1.78
N VAL A 108 -17.43 4.39 -0.91
CA VAL A 108 -18.07 5.36 -0.02
C VAL A 108 -17.97 6.78 -0.58
N SER A 109 -19.04 7.55 -0.43
CA SER A 109 -19.12 8.97 -0.80
C SER A 109 -19.97 9.76 0.21
N ASP A 110 -20.01 11.08 0.06
CA ASP A 110 -20.82 12.00 0.89
C ASP A 110 -20.77 11.70 2.40
N ILE A 111 -19.55 11.51 2.92
CA ILE A 111 -19.33 11.19 4.33
C ILE A 111 -19.68 12.40 5.20
N LYS A 112 -20.57 12.18 6.16
CA LYS A 112 -20.85 13.08 7.29
C LYS A 112 -20.24 12.47 8.55
N PRO A 113 -19.07 12.95 9.00
CA PRO A 113 -18.35 12.34 10.12
C PRO A 113 -19.21 12.20 11.37
N GLY A 114 -19.21 11.00 11.95
CA GLY A 114 -20.01 10.66 13.12
C GLY A 114 -21.49 10.40 12.86
N GLN A 115 -21.95 10.40 11.59
CA GLN A 115 -23.38 10.33 11.27
C GLN A 115 -23.71 9.34 10.15
N SER A 116 -23.18 9.54 8.94
CA SER A 116 -23.59 8.77 7.77
C SER A 116 -22.60 8.83 6.60
N LEU A 117 -22.79 7.96 5.62
CA LEU A 117 -22.13 7.98 4.31
C LEU A 117 -23.10 7.48 3.24
N MET A 118 -22.78 7.72 1.97
CA MET A 118 -23.36 7.00 0.83
C MET A 118 -22.49 5.79 0.50
N ALA A 119 -23.10 4.63 0.27
CA ALA A 119 -22.41 3.41 -0.12
C ALA A 119 -22.93 2.91 -1.47
N ARG A 120 -22.06 2.86 -2.49
CA ARG A 120 -22.38 2.25 -3.79
C ARG A 120 -21.82 0.84 -3.85
N ASP A 121 -22.68 -0.16 -4.09
CA ASP A 121 -22.24 -1.54 -4.30
C ASP A 121 -21.48 -1.66 -5.64
N LEU A 122 -20.20 -2.05 -5.57
CA LEU A 122 -19.33 -2.17 -6.74
C LEU A 122 -19.51 -3.50 -7.48
N LEU A 123 -20.09 -4.52 -6.84
CA LEU A 123 -20.28 -5.86 -7.40
C LEU A 123 -21.64 -6.00 -8.08
N ARG A 124 -22.68 -5.42 -7.47
CA ARG A 124 -24.06 -5.44 -7.96
C ARG A 124 -24.44 -4.19 -8.74
N GLY A 125 -23.67 -3.12 -8.59
CA GLY A 125 -24.00 -1.80 -9.13
C GLY A 125 -25.22 -1.19 -8.43
N GLY A 126 -25.85 -0.24 -9.11
CA GLY A 126 -27.00 0.51 -8.60
C GLY A 126 -26.62 1.87 -8.01
N ASP A 127 -27.64 2.60 -7.55
CA ASP A 127 -27.46 3.90 -6.93
C ASP A 127 -26.88 3.75 -5.51
N PRO A 128 -26.05 4.71 -5.05
CA PRO A 128 -25.58 4.73 -3.68
C PRO A 128 -26.74 4.79 -2.69
N ILE A 129 -26.60 4.10 -1.55
CA ILE A 129 -27.59 4.12 -0.48
C ILE A 129 -27.06 4.82 0.77
N LEU A 130 -27.95 5.51 1.50
CA LEU A 130 -27.63 6.17 2.76
C LEU A 130 -27.39 5.13 3.85
N VAL A 131 -26.20 5.14 4.44
CA VAL A 131 -25.80 4.25 5.54
C VAL A 131 -25.42 5.08 6.75
N HIS A 132 -25.97 4.71 7.91
CA HIS A 132 -25.71 5.36 9.18
C HIS A 132 -24.64 4.61 9.96
N ASP A 133 -23.58 5.32 10.34
CA ASP A 133 -22.55 4.80 11.23
C ASP A 133 -21.83 5.95 11.93
N GLY A 134 -21.58 5.80 13.24
CA GLY A 134 -20.98 6.85 14.06
C GLY A 134 -19.45 6.76 14.20
N THR A 135 -18.85 5.61 13.92
CA THR A 135 -17.43 5.34 14.16
C THR A 135 -16.66 5.30 12.84
N ALA A 136 -17.07 4.46 11.89
CA ALA A 136 -16.42 4.30 10.59
C ALA A 136 -16.40 5.62 9.80
N THR A 137 -17.47 6.42 9.90
CA THR A 137 -17.55 7.73 9.22
C THR A 137 -16.54 8.76 9.72
N ARG A 138 -15.88 8.53 10.86
CA ARG A 138 -14.81 9.42 11.37
C ARG A 138 -13.45 9.12 10.74
N THR A 139 -13.21 7.87 10.36
CA THR A 139 -11.93 7.40 9.83
C THR A 139 -11.94 7.26 8.32
N LEU A 140 -13.06 6.82 7.74
CA LEU A 140 -13.23 6.71 6.30
C LEU A 140 -13.07 8.06 5.60
N ARG A 141 -12.57 8.01 4.38
CA ARG A 141 -12.39 9.13 3.47
C ARG A 141 -13.19 8.92 2.19
N GLN A 142 -13.46 10.02 1.50
CA GLN A 142 -14.20 9.98 0.25
C GLN A 142 -13.50 9.04 -0.75
N TRP A 143 -14.31 8.19 -1.40
CA TRP A 143 -13.89 7.13 -2.32
C TRP A 143 -13.12 5.97 -1.70
N ASP A 144 -13.06 5.88 -0.36
CA ASP A 144 -12.62 4.64 0.27
C ASP A 144 -13.50 3.47 -0.18
N ARG A 145 -12.91 2.29 -0.19
CA ARG A 145 -13.62 1.05 -0.50
C ARG A 145 -13.65 0.19 0.73
N ILE A 146 -14.82 -0.36 1.03
CA ILE A 146 -15.03 -1.20 2.21
C ILE A 146 -15.73 -2.49 1.79
N ALA A 147 -15.30 -3.62 2.34
CA ALA A 147 -16.13 -4.82 2.37
C ALA A 147 -16.86 -4.85 3.72
N ALA A 148 -18.19 -4.89 3.66
CA ALA A 148 -19.02 -4.85 4.86
C ALA A 148 -20.40 -5.48 4.60
N ARG A 149 -21.14 -5.73 5.67
CA ARG A 149 -22.57 -6.04 5.63
C ARG A 149 -23.38 -4.76 5.90
N LEU A 150 -24.40 -4.53 5.07
CA LEU A 150 -25.38 -3.47 5.29
C LEU A 150 -26.66 -4.08 5.85
N VAL A 151 -27.10 -3.59 7.00
CA VAL A 151 -28.18 -4.21 7.78
C VAL A 151 -29.30 -3.19 8.02
N PRO A 152 -30.57 -3.52 7.73
CA PRO A 152 -31.69 -2.69 8.14
C PRO A 152 -31.89 -2.78 9.67
N SER A 153 -31.91 -1.63 10.35
CA SER A 153 -32.16 -1.52 11.79
C SER A 153 -32.89 -0.21 12.09
N ASP A 154 -34.01 -0.29 12.83
CA ASP A 154 -34.85 0.85 13.23
C ASP A 154 -35.21 1.82 12.08
N GLY A 155 -35.58 1.27 10.91
CA GLY A 155 -35.94 2.07 9.74
C GLY A 155 -34.76 2.76 9.04
N LYS A 156 -33.53 2.43 9.41
CA LYS A 156 -32.28 2.91 8.80
C LYS A 156 -31.47 1.74 8.27
N THR A 157 -30.53 2.02 7.37
CA THR A 157 -29.47 1.07 7.01
C THR A 157 -28.21 1.42 7.78
N ILE A 158 -27.58 0.42 8.41
CA ILE A 158 -26.35 0.57 9.20
C ILE A 158 -25.26 -0.38 8.71
N LEU A 159 -24.01 -0.10 9.06
CA LEU A 159 -22.90 -1.05 8.91
C LEU A 159 -22.95 -2.09 10.03
N ALA A 160 -22.74 -3.36 9.68
CA ALA A 160 -22.45 -4.40 10.66
C ALA A 160 -21.03 -4.24 11.24
N GLY A 161 -20.67 -5.09 12.20
CA GLY A 161 -19.37 -5.03 12.88
C GLY A 161 -18.19 -5.44 12.00
N GLY A 162 -18.40 -6.40 11.09
CA GLY A 162 -17.39 -6.84 10.12
C GLY A 162 -17.19 -5.82 9.01
N LEU A 163 -16.19 -4.92 9.15
CA LEU A 163 -15.83 -3.92 8.15
C LEU A 163 -14.33 -3.98 7.82
N LEU A 164 -14.02 -4.28 6.57
CA LEU A 164 -12.65 -4.30 6.05
C LEU A 164 -12.42 -3.13 5.11
N ALA A 165 -11.44 -2.28 5.41
CA ALA A 165 -11.01 -1.21 4.52
C ALA A 165 -10.12 -1.76 3.42
N TYR A 166 -10.57 -1.70 2.17
CA TYR A 166 -9.89 -2.26 1.02
C TYR A 166 -8.96 -1.26 0.34
N SER A 167 -7.73 -1.70 0.04
CA SER A 167 -6.86 -1.00 -0.91
C SER A 167 -7.36 -1.16 -2.35
N TRP A 168 -6.93 -0.27 -3.24
CA TRP A 168 -7.23 -0.37 -4.67
C TRP A 168 -6.77 -1.69 -5.28
N GLY A 169 -5.56 -2.15 -4.89
CA GLY A 169 -5.01 -3.44 -5.30
C GLY A 169 -5.86 -4.62 -4.79
N ALA A 170 -6.32 -4.57 -3.54
CA ALA A 170 -7.21 -5.58 -2.99
C ALA A 170 -8.56 -5.64 -3.72
N CYS A 171 -9.15 -4.50 -4.09
CA CYS A 171 -10.37 -4.47 -4.89
C CYS A 171 -10.19 -5.11 -6.26
N ALA A 172 -9.09 -4.80 -6.95
CA ALA A 172 -8.78 -5.38 -8.25
C ALA A 172 -8.57 -6.90 -8.14
N ALA A 173 -7.86 -7.36 -7.11
CA ALA A 173 -7.65 -8.77 -6.82
C ALA A 173 -8.97 -9.49 -6.53
N LEU A 174 -9.85 -8.89 -5.74
CA LEU A 174 -11.16 -9.47 -5.40
C LEU A 174 -12.03 -9.60 -6.66
N ALA A 175 -12.12 -8.55 -7.47
CA ALA A 175 -12.88 -8.59 -8.73
C ALA A 175 -12.35 -9.67 -9.67
N ALA A 176 -11.03 -9.81 -9.81
CA ALA A 176 -10.40 -10.86 -10.62
C ALA A 176 -10.68 -12.27 -10.06
N ASN A 177 -10.65 -12.44 -8.74
CA ASN A 177 -10.96 -13.70 -8.07
C ASN A 177 -12.42 -14.11 -8.29
N LEU A 178 -13.35 -13.21 -8.01
CA LEU A 178 -14.79 -13.42 -8.23
C LEU A 178 -15.08 -13.74 -9.70
N TYR A 179 -14.50 -12.99 -10.65
CA TYR A 179 -14.66 -13.26 -12.07
C TYR A 179 -14.22 -14.68 -12.46
N ARG A 180 -13.04 -15.09 -11.98
CA ARG A 180 -12.47 -16.41 -12.26
C ARG A 180 -13.34 -17.54 -11.70
N VAL A 181 -13.88 -17.38 -10.49
CA VAL A 181 -14.77 -18.38 -9.87
C VAL A 181 -16.10 -18.45 -10.62
N LEU A 182 -16.73 -17.31 -10.90
CA LEU A 182 -18.02 -17.24 -11.59
C LEU A 182 -17.94 -17.81 -13.02
N ARG A 183 -16.87 -17.48 -13.75
CA ARG A 183 -16.64 -18.01 -15.10
C ARG A 183 -16.50 -19.53 -15.10
N LYS A 184 -15.77 -20.11 -14.13
CA LYS A 184 -15.65 -21.57 -13.99
C LYS A 184 -16.98 -22.26 -13.71
N ARG A 185 -17.84 -21.66 -12.88
CA ARG A 185 -19.14 -22.23 -12.50
C ARG A 185 -20.18 -22.18 -13.63
N GLN A 186 -20.16 -21.16 -14.50
CA GLN A 186 -21.30 -20.89 -15.38
C GLN A 186 -20.99 -20.84 -16.89
N GLY A 187 -19.74 -20.96 -17.33
CA GLY A 187 -19.39 -21.18 -18.75
C GLY A 187 -19.78 -20.08 -19.76
N LYS A 188 -20.33 -18.94 -19.33
CA LYS A 188 -20.84 -17.86 -20.21
C LYS A 188 -19.78 -16.80 -20.55
N THR A 189 -19.99 -16.14 -21.70
CA THR A 189 -19.20 -15.04 -22.27
C THR A 189 -19.45 -13.67 -21.63
N GLU A 190 -20.52 -13.51 -20.84
CA GLU A 190 -20.92 -12.24 -20.22
C GLU A 190 -20.94 -12.37 -18.69
N PHE A 191 -20.55 -11.30 -17.96
CA PHE A 191 -20.40 -11.33 -16.50
C PHE A 191 -21.78 -11.51 -15.84
N PRO A 192 -22.02 -12.61 -15.10
CA PRO A 192 -23.32 -12.88 -14.51
C PRO A 192 -23.61 -11.88 -13.39
N LYS A 193 -24.88 -11.49 -13.26
CA LYS A 193 -25.35 -10.63 -12.17
C LYS A 193 -25.11 -11.36 -10.83
N ILE A 194 -24.34 -10.76 -9.94
CA ILE A 194 -24.01 -11.37 -8.64
C ILE A 194 -25.23 -11.27 -7.71
N ASP A 195 -25.82 -12.42 -7.37
CA ASP A 195 -26.97 -12.48 -6.47
C ASP A 195 -26.58 -12.64 -4.98
N THR A 196 -27.58 -12.74 -4.11
CA THR A 196 -27.37 -12.91 -2.65
C THR A 196 -26.75 -14.25 -2.29
N GLN A 197 -27.18 -15.32 -2.96
CA GLN A 197 -26.66 -16.65 -2.68
C GLN A 197 -25.17 -16.76 -3.05
N THR A 198 -24.79 -16.20 -4.19
CA THR A 198 -23.39 -16.16 -4.63
C THR A 198 -22.52 -15.37 -3.65
N LEU A 199 -22.97 -14.19 -3.17
CA LEU A 199 -22.19 -13.44 -2.18
C LEU A 199 -22.06 -14.20 -0.85
N ARG A 200 -23.10 -14.92 -0.42
CA ARG A 200 -23.05 -15.75 0.78
C ARG A 200 -22.01 -16.87 0.64
N GLU A 201 -22.03 -17.59 -0.48
CA GLU A 201 -21.07 -18.68 -0.74
C GLU A 201 -19.62 -18.19 -0.90
N LEU A 202 -19.43 -16.95 -1.38
CA LEU A 202 -18.11 -16.38 -1.62
C LEU A 202 -17.65 -15.44 -0.52
N ALA A 203 -18.36 -15.36 0.61
CA ALA A 203 -18.04 -14.45 1.70
C ALA A 203 -16.59 -14.60 2.21
N PRO A 204 -16.03 -15.83 2.38
CA PRO A 204 -14.63 -16.00 2.76
C PRO A 204 -13.63 -15.41 1.76
N THR A 205 -14.00 -15.27 0.48
CA THR A 205 -13.11 -14.66 -0.53
C THR A 205 -12.82 -13.19 -0.22
N PHE A 206 -13.74 -12.50 0.46
CA PHE A 206 -13.52 -11.12 0.89
C PHE A 206 -12.46 -11.03 1.99
N THR A 207 -12.54 -11.85 3.04
CA THR A 207 -11.53 -11.80 4.11
C THR A 207 -10.18 -12.28 3.61
N LEU A 208 -10.13 -13.38 2.85
CA LEU A 208 -8.88 -13.94 2.33
C LEU A 208 -8.18 -12.98 1.37
N THR A 209 -8.91 -12.41 0.41
CA THR A 209 -8.30 -11.47 -0.54
C THR A 209 -7.78 -10.23 0.16
N TRP A 210 -8.53 -9.71 1.14
CA TRP A 210 -8.09 -8.58 1.95
C TRP A 210 -6.83 -8.94 2.74
N LEU A 211 -6.84 -10.07 3.45
CA LEU A 211 -5.77 -10.49 4.35
C LEU A 211 -4.46 -10.75 3.62
N PHE A 212 -4.47 -11.50 2.51
CA PHE A 212 -3.28 -11.72 1.69
C PHE A 212 -2.67 -10.41 1.21
N ARG A 213 -3.49 -9.46 0.76
CA ARG A 213 -3.01 -8.15 0.28
C ARG A 213 -2.48 -7.28 1.41
N THR A 214 -3.13 -7.27 2.55
CA THR A 214 -2.65 -6.56 3.75
C THR A 214 -1.29 -7.09 4.17
N LEU A 215 -1.11 -8.42 4.24
CA LEU A 215 0.17 -9.03 4.61
C LEU A 215 1.26 -8.77 3.56
N GLU A 216 0.94 -8.86 2.26
CA GLU A 216 1.87 -8.49 1.18
C GLU A 216 2.30 -7.01 1.27
N ASP A 217 1.34 -6.11 1.52
CA ASP A 217 1.62 -4.67 1.65
C ASP A 217 2.47 -4.39 2.91
N MET A 218 2.22 -5.08 4.02
CA MET A 218 3.04 -5.00 5.24
C MET A 218 4.46 -5.52 5.00
N ALA A 219 4.61 -6.66 4.31
CA ALA A 219 5.92 -7.20 3.96
C ALA A 219 6.70 -6.21 3.08
N ARG A 220 6.06 -5.64 2.04
CA ARG A 220 6.66 -4.60 1.19
C ARG A 220 7.06 -3.34 1.98
N GLN A 221 6.31 -2.98 3.02
CA GLN A 221 6.68 -1.85 3.88
C GLN A 221 7.87 -2.16 4.78
N MET A 222 7.99 -3.39 5.29
CA MET A 222 9.15 -3.84 6.05
C MET A 222 10.42 -3.90 5.20
N ASP A 223 10.30 -4.38 3.96
CA ASP A 223 11.43 -4.45 3.02
C ASP A 223 11.88 -3.06 2.50
N GLY A 224 11.03 -2.03 2.67
CA GLY A 224 11.25 -0.68 2.16
C GLY A 224 11.10 -0.60 0.63
N PRO A 225 11.13 0.61 0.04
CA PRO A 225 11.11 0.73 -1.42
C PRO A 225 12.36 0.07 -2.01
N ALA A 226 12.22 -0.69 -3.10
CA ALA A 226 13.39 -1.17 -3.85
C ALA A 226 14.26 0.04 -4.25
N LEU A 227 15.52 0.03 -3.81
CA LEU A 227 16.46 1.12 -4.06
C LEU A 227 17.44 0.70 -5.14
N PHE A 228 17.60 1.55 -6.14
CA PHE A 228 18.53 1.33 -7.24
C PHE A 228 19.53 2.48 -7.37
N ASN A 229 20.74 2.23 -7.89
CA ASN A 229 21.69 3.27 -8.25
C ASN A 229 21.36 3.89 -9.62
N GLY A 230 22.10 4.92 -10.04
CA GLY A 230 21.93 5.56 -11.36
C GLY A 230 22.21 4.67 -12.59
N ASP A 231 22.72 3.44 -12.39
CA ASP A 231 22.90 2.42 -13.43
C ASP A 231 21.76 1.36 -13.42
N GLY A 232 20.78 1.47 -12.50
CA GLY A 232 19.69 0.51 -12.34
C GLY A 232 20.10 -0.79 -11.65
N GLU A 233 21.21 -0.78 -10.89
CA GLU A 233 21.68 -1.90 -10.06
C GLU A 233 21.18 -1.72 -8.61
N ASP A 234 21.08 -2.80 -7.84
CA ASP A 234 20.62 -2.75 -6.44
C ASP A 234 21.51 -1.82 -5.62
N LEU A 235 20.87 -0.90 -4.88
CA LEU A 235 21.57 0.07 -4.06
C LEU A 235 22.08 -0.59 -2.78
N VAL A 236 23.37 -0.91 -2.73
CA VAL A 236 24.06 -1.43 -1.54
C VAL A 236 25.38 -0.72 -1.40
N PHE A 237 25.68 -0.16 -0.23
CA PHE A 237 26.92 0.59 -0.02
C PHE A 237 28.08 -0.36 0.25
N TYR A 238 29.12 -0.26 -0.59
CA TYR A 238 30.38 -0.97 -0.44
C TYR A 238 31.48 0.03 -0.10
N GLU A 239 32.23 -0.26 0.95
CA GLU A 239 33.51 0.38 1.24
C GLU A 239 34.63 -0.64 1.05
N VAL A 240 35.55 -0.33 0.14
CA VAL A 240 36.74 -1.15 -0.13
C VAL A 240 37.97 -0.38 0.34
N CYS A 241 38.61 -0.90 1.38
CA CYS A 241 39.78 -0.32 2.02
C CYS A 241 41.05 -0.99 1.52
N PHE A 242 41.94 -0.23 0.88
CA PHE A 242 43.25 -0.66 0.39
C PHE A 242 44.35 -0.11 1.32
N PRO A 243 44.94 -0.93 2.20
CA PRO A 243 46.04 -0.47 3.06
C PRO A 243 47.30 -0.21 2.23
N LEU A 244 47.98 0.91 2.45
CA LEU A 244 49.24 1.21 1.76
C LEU A 244 50.34 0.24 2.19
N THR A 245 51.17 -0.18 1.23
CA THR A 245 52.38 -0.96 1.51
C THR A 245 53.37 -0.16 2.37
N ASN A 246 54.18 -0.85 3.17
CA ASN A 246 55.15 -0.19 4.06
C ASN A 246 56.15 0.65 3.24
N GLY A 247 56.40 1.88 3.67
CA GLY A 247 57.28 2.82 2.96
C GLY A 247 56.62 3.61 1.81
N VAL A 248 55.43 3.21 1.34
CA VAL A 248 54.67 3.97 0.33
C VAL A 248 54.10 5.25 0.95
N THR A 249 54.28 6.37 0.26
CA THR A 249 53.75 7.67 0.65
C THR A 249 52.41 7.95 -0.02
N GLN A 250 51.55 8.75 0.61
CA GLN A 250 50.29 9.18 0.00
C GLN A 250 50.51 9.91 -1.33
N LYS A 251 51.61 10.67 -1.47
CA LYS A 251 51.95 11.37 -2.70
C LYS A 251 52.13 10.40 -3.87
N THR A 252 52.88 9.32 -3.66
CA THR A 252 53.09 8.29 -4.70
C THR A 252 51.78 7.66 -5.17
N VAL A 253 50.82 7.48 -4.26
CA VAL A 253 49.49 6.93 -4.57
C VAL A 253 48.66 7.97 -5.33
N ALA A 254 48.65 9.22 -4.86
CA ALA A 254 47.95 10.32 -5.51
C ALA A 254 48.44 10.54 -6.96
N ASP A 255 49.75 10.54 -7.19
CA ASP A 255 50.35 10.69 -8.52
C ASP A 255 49.86 9.59 -9.50
N VAL A 256 49.65 8.36 -9.01
CA VAL A 256 49.09 7.26 -9.82
C VAL A 256 47.59 7.45 -10.07
N LEU A 257 46.82 7.84 -9.05
CA LEU A 257 45.37 8.08 -9.18
C LEU A 257 45.06 9.23 -10.15
N ASP A 258 45.86 10.30 -10.12
CA ASP A 258 45.76 11.44 -11.05
C ASP A 258 46.02 11.03 -12.51
N GLY A 259 46.72 9.91 -12.74
CA GLY A 259 46.96 9.33 -14.06
C GLY A 259 45.81 8.47 -14.60
N ILE A 260 44.81 8.13 -13.78
CA ILE A 260 43.68 7.29 -14.20
C ILE A 260 42.59 8.18 -14.81
N THR A 261 42.34 8.03 -16.12
CA THR A 261 41.41 8.89 -16.88
C THR A 261 39.99 8.95 -16.31
N ALA A 262 39.51 7.86 -15.70
CA ALA A 262 38.18 7.80 -15.11
C ALA A 262 38.06 8.53 -13.76
N LEU A 263 39.18 8.93 -13.14
CA LEU A 263 39.22 9.61 -11.85
C LEU A 263 39.44 11.12 -12.04
N ARG A 264 38.54 11.91 -11.47
CA ARG A 264 38.69 13.36 -11.40
C ARG A 264 39.13 13.75 -9.98
N PRO A 265 40.31 14.36 -9.78
CA PRO A 265 40.70 14.87 -8.48
C PRO A 265 39.81 16.06 -8.08
N GLU A 266 39.27 16.01 -6.87
CA GLU A 266 38.58 17.15 -6.25
C GLU A 266 39.56 17.92 -5.34
N ASN A 267 40.42 17.19 -4.65
CA ASN A 267 41.52 17.73 -3.85
C ASN A 267 42.66 16.70 -3.73
N ARG A 268 43.70 17.02 -2.96
CA ARG A 268 44.93 16.22 -2.82
C ARG A 268 44.73 14.82 -2.22
N SER A 269 43.57 14.55 -1.62
CA SER A 269 43.26 13.27 -0.97
C SER A 269 41.91 12.70 -1.40
N PHE A 270 41.23 13.30 -2.38
CA PHE A 270 39.88 12.90 -2.76
C PHE A 270 39.66 12.95 -4.28
N TRP A 271 39.11 11.86 -4.81
CA TRP A 271 38.80 11.71 -6.24
C TRP A 271 37.36 11.23 -6.45
N ASN A 272 36.74 11.74 -7.49
CA ASN A 272 35.46 11.27 -7.99
C ASN A 272 35.69 10.33 -9.17
N TRP A 273 35.15 9.11 -9.12
CA TRP A 273 35.16 8.18 -10.24
C TRP A 273 33.94 8.44 -11.12
N LEU A 274 34.16 8.81 -12.37
CA LEU A 274 33.11 9.30 -13.27
C LEU A 274 32.71 8.27 -14.32
N LYS A 275 31.44 8.31 -14.72
CA LYS A 275 30.92 7.51 -15.84
C LYS A 275 31.37 8.09 -17.17
N GLU A 276 31.80 7.23 -18.09
CA GLU A 276 32.19 7.65 -19.43
C GLU A 276 30.98 8.19 -20.24
N PRO A 277 31.12 9.32 -20.96
CA PRO A 277 30.01 9.99 -21.65
C PRO A 277 29.27 9.17 -22.71
N MET A 278 29.84 8.08 -23.22
CA MET A 278 29.30 7.29 -24.34
C MET A 278 28.66 5.94 -23.91
N SER A 279 28.47 5.70 -22.62
CA SER A 279 27.78 4.49 -22.17
C SER A 279 26.28 4.73 -22.09
N ASP A 280 25.53 4.19 -23.07
CA ASP A 280 24.07 4.27 -23.14
C ASP A 280 23.43 3.95 -21.77
N PRO A 281 22.35 4.66 -21.38
CA PRO A 281 21.61 4.30 -20.19
C PRO A 281 21.05 2.89 -20.36
N VAL A 282 21.58 1.93 -19.61
CA VAL A 282 21.10 0.55 -19.60
C VAL A 282 19.67 0.54 -19.07
N GLN A 283 18.69 0.49 -19.98
CA GLN A 283 17.33 0.13 -19.62
C GLN A 283 17.28 -1.37 -19.36
N LYS A 284 17.45 -1.81 -18.11
CA LYS A 284 17.01 -3.16 -17.72
C LYS A 284 15.48 -3.17 -17.66
N ALA A 285 14.88 -4.05 -18.46
CA ALA A 285 13.45 -4.36 -18.44
C ALA A 285 13.08 -5.14 -17.17
N GLY A 286 11.92 -4.83 -16.59
CA GLY A 286 11.41 -5.47 -15.35
C GLY A 286 11.39 -4.56 -14.12
N ARG A 287 11.15 -3.26 -14.28
CA ARG A 287 11.16 -2.31 -13.15
C ARG A 287 9.91 -2.47 -12.29
N ASP A 288 10.13 -2.49 -10.97
CA ASP A 288 9.11 -2.13 -9.99
C ASP A 288 8.75 -0.65 -10.20
N GLU A 289 7.46 -0.38 -10.42
CA GLU A 289 6.92 0.96 -10.68
C GLU A 289 7.16 1.94 -9.52
N ASN A 290 7.48 1.43 -8.32
CA ASN A 290 7.74 2.23 -7.12
C ASN A 290 9.22 2.30 -6.69
N GLY A 291 10.15 1.77 -7.48
CA GLY A 291 11.58 1.79 -7.17
C GLY A 291 12.16 3.22 -7.08
N LYS A 292 12.93 3.53 -6.04
CA LYS A 292 13.61 4.83 -5.90
C LYS A 292 15.05 4.74 -6.38
N PHE A 293 15.46 5.73 -7.16
CA PHE A 293 16.82 5.81 -7.71
C PHE A 293 17.67 6.81 -6.94
N LEU A 294 18.87 6.40 -6.52
CA LEU A 294 19.89 7.30 -6.00
C LEU A 294 20.95 7.55 -7.07
N ARG A 295 20.98 8.79 -7.57
CA ARG A 295 21.97 9.27 -8.55
C ARG A 295 22.79 10.39 -7.94
N THR A 296 24.12 10.26 -8.02
CA THR A 296 25.06 11.31 -7.63
C THR A 296 25.67 11.89 -8.90
N GLU A 297 25.62 13.20 -9.06
CA GLU A 297 26.09 13.92 -10.23
C GLU A 297 27.05 15.03 -9.80
N MET A 298 27.98 15.36 -10.70
CA MET A 298 28.77 16.59 -10.63
C MET A 298 27.94 17.80 -11.08
N ASP A 299 28.42 19.02 -10.84
CA ASP A 299 27.77 20.26 -11.31
C ASP A 299 27.56 20.31 -12.84
N ASP A 300 28.37 19.57 -13.59
CA ASP A 300 28.29 19.43 -15.05
C ASP A 300 27.33 18.30 -15.52
N GLY A 301 26.64 17.63 -14.58
CA GLY A 301 25.71 16.53 -14.85
C GLY A 301 26.36 15.15 -15.03
N THR A 302 27.69 15.05 -14.95
CA THR A 302 28.41 13.78 -15.06
C THR A 302 28.10 12.87 -13.86
N ILE A 303 27.76 11.61 -14.13
CA ILE A 303 27.42 10.64 -13.07
C ILE A 303 28.67 10.22 -12.31
N VAL A 304 28.61 10.31 -10.98
CA VAL A 304 29.63 9.78 -10.07
C VAL A 304 29.32 8.31 -9.79
N LEU A 305 30.24 7.43 -10.20
CA LEU A 305 30.18 5.98 -9.98
C LEU A 305 30.64 5.61 -8.56
N GLY A 306 31.56 6.38 -8.00
CA GLY A 306 32.09 6.17 -6.66
C GLY A 306 33.07 7.27 -6.27
N THR A 307 33.50 7.26 -5.03
CA THR A 307 34.45 8.24 -4.49
C THR A 307 35.64 7.54 -3.88
N LEU A 308 36.81 8.15 -4.00
CA LEU A 308 38.03 7.69 -3.38
C LEU A 308 38.54 8.70 -2.37
N ASP A 309 38.89 8.23 -1.18
CA ASP A 309 39.42 9.03 -0.09
C ASP A 309 40.72 8.40 0.43
N LEU A 310 41.81 9.16 0.37
CA LEU A 310 43.13 8.75 0.86
C LEU A 310 43.40 9.40 2.21
N LYS A 311 43.19 8.64 3.30
CA LYS A 311 43.44 9.11 4.67
C LYS A 311 44.37 8.17 5.43
N GLY A 312 45.32 8.75 6.15
CA GLY A 312 46.33 7.99 6.90
C GLY A 312 47.12 7.04 5.99
N ARG A 313 47.10 5.74 6.30
CA ARG A 313 47.77 4.70 5.50
C ARG A 313 46.81 3.82 4.71
N GLN A 314 45.65 4.36 4.30
CA GLN A 314 44.61 3.61 3.59
C GLN A 314 43.98 4.46 2.49
N LEU A 315 43.75 3.85 1.34
CA LEU A 315 42.89 4.37 0.28
C LEU A 315 41.53 3.68 0.41
N ARG A 316 40.44 4.45 0.46
CA ARG A 316 39.08 3.93 0.54
C ARG A 316 38.33 4.22 -0.74
N LEU A 317 37.70 3.20 -1.32
CA LEU A 317 36.74 3.32 -2.40
C LEU A 317 35.33 3.14 -1.83
N GLN A 318 34.46 4.11 -2.03
CA GLN A 318 33.05 4.04 -1.66
C GLN A 318 32.19 4.00 -2.92
N VAL A 319 31.34 2.99 -3.03
CA VAL A 319 30.41 2.77 -4.16
C VAL A 319 29.08 2.24 -3.63
N ASN A 320 28.06 2.24 -4.48
CA ASN A 320 26.68 1.94 -4.09
C ASN A 320 26.06 0.74 -4.84
N SER A 321 26.89 -0.18 -5.31
CA SER A 321 26.47 -1.47 -5.89
C SER A 321 27.65 -2.45 -5.91
N LYS A 322 27.35 -3.75 -5.98
CA LYS A 322 28.36 -4.82 -6.09
C LYS A 322 29.20 -4.69 -7.36
N GLU A 323 28.56 -4.42 -8.48
CA GLU A 323 29.17 -4.32 -9.81
C GLU A 323 30.18 -3.17 -9.85
N ARG A 324 29.81 -1.99 -9.35
CA ARG A 324 30.75 -0.87 -9.16
C ARG A 324 31.91 -1.23 -8.23
N ALA A 325 31.70 -2.02 -7.17
CA ALA A 325 32.77 -2.42 -6.26
C ALA A 325 33.79 -3.34 -6.94
N GLU A 326 33.32 -4.30 -7.73
CA GLU A 326 34.17 -5.21 -8.51
C GLU A 326 34.95 -4.44 -9.58
N ARG A 327 34.28 -3.58 -10.37
CA ARG A 327 34.93 -2.73 -11.38
C ARG A 327 35.96 -1.78 -10.76
N GLY A 328 35.61 -1.09 -9.69
CA GLY A 328 36.50 -0.14 -9.02
C GLY A 328 37.70 -0.82 -8.38
N ARG A 329 37.52 -2.00 -7.77
CA ARG A 329 38.63 -2.82 -7.26
C ARG A 329 39.57 -3.26 -8.37
N ALA A 330 39.04 -3.73 -9.50
CA ALA A 330 39.86 -4.15 -10.64
C ALA A 330 40.68 -2.97 -11.20
N MET A 331 40.04 -1.81 -11.38
CA MET A 331 40.69 -0.57 -11.84
C MET A 331 41.83 -0.16 -10.90
N LEU A 332 41.59 -0.14 -9.59
CA LEU A 332 42.60 0.26 -8.60
C LEU A 332 43.73 -0.76 -8.46
N GLN A 333 43.43 -2.05 -8.54
CA GLN A 333 44.45 -3.10 -8.50
C GLN A 333 45.37 -3.01 -9.72
N ALA A 334 44.81 -2.75 -10.90
CA ALA A 334 45.58 -2.58 -12.14
C ALA A 334 46.46 -1.33 -12.12
N GLY A 335 45.97 -0.22 -11.56
CA GLY A 335 46.73 1.03 -11.47
C GLY A 335 47.78 1.04 -10.36
N LEU A 336 47.43 0.59 -9.15
CA LEU A 336 48.28 0.72 -7.97
C LEU A 336 49.21 -0.46 -7.74
N GLY A 337 48.88 -1.66 -8.23
CA GLY A 337 49.72 -2.85 -8.09
C GLY A 337 50.21 -3.08 -6.66
N ASP A 338 51.54 -3.16 -6.49
CA ASP A 338 52.21 -3.44 -5.21
C ASP A 338 52.23 -2.25 -4.22
N LEU A 339 51.73 -1.08 -4.63
CA LEU A 339 51.64 0.11 -3.75
C LEU A 339 50.61 -0.07 -2.64
N VAL A 340 49.65 -0.98 -2.84
CA VAL A 340 48.59 -1.31 -1.89
C VAL A 340 48.61 -2.80 -1.56
N ARG A 341 48.21 -3.12 -0.34
CA ARG A 341 48.02 -4.50 0.13
C ARG A 341 46.60 -4.98 -0.19
N ALA A 342 46.34 -6.25 0.09
CA ALA A 342 45.04 -6.88 -0.12
C ALA A 342 43.89 -6.04 0.48
N PRO A 343 42.83 -5.76 -0.29
CA PRO A 343 41.75 -4.92 0.18
C PRO A 343 40.87 -5.63 1.21
N LEU A 344 40.34 -4.86 2.14
CA LEU A 344 39.26 -5.24 3.04
C LEU A 344 37.95 -4.67 2.51
N MET A 345 36.85 -5.41 2.62
CA MET A 345 35.54 -5.00 2.12
C MET A 345 34.53 -4.96 3.25
N GLN A 346 33.81 -3.86 3.35
CA GLN A 346 32.64 -3.71 4.21
C GLN A 346 31.42 -3.48 3.31
N ILE A 347 30.31 -4.14 3.65
CA ILE A 347 29.03 -4.05 2.95
C ILE A 347 28.01 -3.53 3.95
N MET A 348 27.26 -2.50 3.57
CA MET A 348 26.18 -1.93 4.37
C MET A 348 24.94 -1.76 3.49
N THR A 349 23.79 -2.18 3.99
CA THR A 349 22.52 -1.90 3.31
C THR A 349 22.13 -0.42 3.48
N PRO A 350 21.29 0.14 2.61
CA PRO A 350 20.81 1.51 2.77
C PRO A 350 20.10 1.76 4.11
N VAL A 351 19.36 0.76 4.60
CA VAL A 351 18.69 0.81 5.92
C VAL A 351 19.73 0.94 7.03
N GLN A 352 20.75 0.08 7.04
CA GLN A 352 21.84 0.14 8.03
C GLN A 352 22.62 1.46 7.96
N ALA A 353 22.87 1.99 6.75
CA ALA A 353 23.56 3.27 6.57
C ALA A 353 22.72 4.48 7.05
N MET A 354 21.39 4.39 6.99
CA MET A 354 20.48 5.41 7.54
C MET A 354 20.42 5.35 9.06
N GLU A 355 20.40 4.15 9.65
CA GLU A 355 20.44 3.93 11.10
C GLU A 355 21.76 4.43 11.71
N ASP A 356 22.89 4.18 11.05
CA ASP A 356 24.23 4.62 11.50
C ASP A 356 24.43 6.14 11.32
N ARG A 357 23.68 6.79 10.41
CA ARG A 357 23.60 8.26 10.31
C ARG A 357 22.62 8.87 11.32
N GLY A 358 21.72 8.09 11.91
CA GLY A 358 20.81 8.53 12.96
C GLY A 358 21.51 8.78 14.30
N THR A 359 22.64 8.11 14.55
CA THR A 359 23.44 8.24 15.79
C THR A 359 24.45 9.41 15.74
N GLN A 360 24.76 9.94 14.56
CA GLN A 360 25.45 11.23 14.39
C GLN A 360 24.43 12.29 13.94
N GLY A 361 23.78 12.90 14.92
CA GLY A 361 22.66 13.82 14.73
C GLY A 361 22.90 14.86 13.63
N ARG A 362 22.02 14.87 12.64
CA ARG A 362 21.69 16.09 11.91
C ARG A 362 21.10 17.07 12.93
N GLU A 363 21.86 18.08 13.33
CA GLU A 363 21.27 19.29 13.86
C GLU A 363 20.32 19.85 12.80
N ALA A 364 19.02 19.61 12.99
CA ALA A 364 17.99 20.25 12.21
C ALA A 364 18.09 21.75 12.50
N SER A 365 18.48 22.53 11.49
CA SER A 365 18.40 23.99 11.55
C SER A 365 16.93 24.38 11.77
N PRO A 366 16.63 25.29 12.72
CA PRO A 366 15.27 25.74 12.98
C PRO A 366 14.89 26.78 11.93
N GLU A 367 14.25 26.37 10.83
CA GLU A 367 13.81 27.31 9.80
C GLU A 367 12.29 27.30 9.60
N LEU A 368 11.70 28.46 9.90
CA LEU A 368 10.43 29.03 9.43
C LEU A 368 9.18 28.13 9.52
N GLN A 369 8.44 28.29 10.62
CA GLN A 369 7.04 27.88 10.71
C GLN A 369 6.19 28.82 9.82
N ILE A 370 5.87 28.39 8.60
CA ILE A 370 4.87 29.05 7.75
C ILE A 370 3.50 28.90 8.45
N PRO A 371 2.68 29.96 8.56
CA PRO A 371 1.33 29.83 9.09
C PRO A 371 0.51 28.80 8.28
N PRO A 372 -0.32 27.95 8.91
CA PRO A 372 -1.05 26.88 8.21
C PRO A 372 -1.91 27.35 7.04
N GLU A 373 -2.48 28.56 7.13
CA GLU A 373 -3.29 29.15 6.06
C GLU A 373 -2.46 29.52 4.83
N GLU A 374 -1.24 30.01 5.04
CA GLU A 374 -0.33 30.38 3.97
C GLU A 374 0.28 29.13 3.31
N GLU A 375 0.58 28.11 4.11
CA GLU A 375 0.96 26.79 3.61
C GLU A 375 -0.16 26.17 2.75
N ALA A 376 -1.41 26.22 3.20
CA ALA A 376 -2.57 25.75 2.44
C ALA A 376 -2.71 26.46 1.09
N ARG A 377 -2.51 27.79 1.09
CA ARG A 377 -2.59 28.61 -0.12
C ARG A 377 -1.50 28.26 -1.13
N ILE A 378 -0.25 28.11 -0.66
CA ILE A 378 0.89 27.75 -1.51
C ILE A 378 0.69 26.35 -2.10
N ILE A 379 0.33 25.37 -1.27
CA ILE A 379 0.07 23.99 -1.72
C ILE A 379 -1.10 23.96 -2.71
N GLY A 380 -2.20 24.68 -2.43
CA GLY A 380 -3.35 24.77 -3.34
C GLY A 380 -2.97 25.32 -4.71
N GLN A 381 -2.21 26.42 -4.78
CA GLN A 381 -1.74 26.99 -6.06
C GLN A 381 -0.79 26.05 -6.81
N MET A 382 0.08 25.35 -6.07
CA MET A 382 0.99 24.35 -6.65
C MET A 382 0.20 23.18 -7.25
N LEU A 383 -0.77 22.63 -6.51
CA LEU A 383 -1.63 21.53 -6.99
C LEU A 383 -2.46 21.97 -8.19
N GLU A 384 -3.06 23.16 -8.18
CA GLU A 384 -3.84 23.65 -9.32
C GLU A 384 -2.98 23.77 -10.57
N ARG A 385 -1.81 24.40 -10.49
CA ARG A 385 -0.89 24.51 -11.62
C ARG A 385 -0.47 23.14 -12.13
N HIS A 386 -0.09 22.25 -11.23
CA HIS A 386 0.34 20.90 -11.58
C HIS A 386 -0.78 20.13 -12.30
N TYR A 387 -1.97 20.03 -11.70
CA TYR A 387 -3.04 19.24 -12.29
C TYR A 387 -3.60 19.85 -13.58
N ARG A 388 -3.53 21.17 -13.78
CA ARG A 388 -3.85 21.78 -15.07
C ARG A 388 -2.92 21.29 -16.18
N GLN A 389 -1.62 21.15 -15.90
CA GLN A 389 -0.65 20.57 -16.85
C GLN A 389 -0.94 19.08 -17.08
N VAL A 390 -1.21 18.32 -16.03
CA VAL A 390 -1.51 16.88 -16.12
C VAL A 390 -2.72 16.58 -17.01
N LEU A 391 -3.70 17.49 -17.13
CA LEU A 391 -4.84 17.31 -18.05
C LEU A 391 -4.43 17.25 -19.53
N ASP A 392 -3.26 17.79 -19.87
CA ASP A 392 -2.71 17.85 -21.24
C ASP A 392 -1.53 16.87 -21.44
N GLU A 393 -1.15 16.11 -20.41
CA GLU A 393 -0.06 15.14 -20.44
C GLU A 393 -0.57 13.68 -20.49
N PRO A 394 0.16 12.75 -21.13
CA PRO A 394 -0.16 11.33 -21.08
C PRO A 394 -0.15 10.78 -19.65
N VAL A 395 -1.24 10.11 -19.25
CA VAL A 395 -1.35 9.48 -17.93
C VAL A 395 -1.36 7.95 -18.09
N PRO A 396 -0.41 7.21 -17.49
CA PRO A 396 -0.35 5.75 -17.61
C PRO A 396 -1.64 5.04 -17.17
N ALA A 397 -2.29 5.51 -16.10
CA ALA A 397 -3.57 4.98 -15.62
C ALA A 397 -4.71 5.08 -16.65
N LEU A 398 -4.57 5.95 -17.66
CA LEU A 398 -5.52 6.13 -18.75
C LEU A 398 -5.08 5.41 -20.05
N GLY A 399 -3.99 4.65 -20.01
CA GLY A 399 -3.39 3.99 -21.18
C GLY A 399 -2.57 4.96 -22.03
N ASP A 400 -1.77 5.80 -21.38
CA ASP A 400 -0.91 6.84 -21.99
C ASP A 400 -1.69 7.85 -22.85
N MET A 401 -2.98 8.01 -22.57
CA MET A 401 -3.82 9.08 -23.12
C MET A 401 -3.82 10.27 -22.16
N THR A 402 -4.00 11.47 -22.70
CA THR A 402 -4.32 12.64 -21.87
C THR A 402 -5.74 12.50 -21.28
N PRO A 403 -6.02 13.03 -20.07
CA PRO A 403 -7.37 13.06 -19.52
C PRO A 403 -8.42 13.62 -20.47
N ARG A 404 -8.10 14.70 -21.21
CA ARG A 404 -9.03 15.30 -22.20
C ARG A 404 -9.33 14.39 -23.40
N GLN A 405 -8.36 13.58 -23.83
CA GLN A 405 -8.58 12.59 -24.88
C GLN A 405 -9.35 11.38 -24.36
N ALA A 406 -9.03 10.90 -23.14
CA ALA A 406 -9.65 9.73 -22.56
C ALA A 406 -11.18 9.89 -22.42
N VAL A 407 -11.66 11.08 -22.05
CA VAL A 407 -13.10 11.35 -21.88
C VAL A 407 -13.92 11.31 -23.17
N GLN A 408 -13.29 11.24 -24.34
CA GLN A 408 -13.99 11.13 -25.63
C GLN A 408 -14.59 9.74 -25.88
N THR A 409 -14.17 8.72 -25.11
CA THR A 409 -14.68 7.35 -25.26
C THR A 409 -15.40 6.88 -24.00
N ALA A 410 -16.40 6.01 -24.13
CA ALA A 410 -17.12 5.48 -22.96
C ALA A 410 -16.19 4.73 -21.98
N SER A 411 -15.21 3.98 -22.51
CA SER A 411 -14.22 3.26 -21.69
C SER A 411 -13.24 4.23 -21.01
N GLY A 412 -12.74 5.22 -21.75
CA GLY A 412 -11.85 6.23 -21.20
C GLY A 412 -12.52 7.15 -20.17
N ARG A 413 -13.81 7.48 -20.32
CA ARG A 413 -14.59 8.16 -19.27
C ARG A 413 -14.59 7.38 -17.96
N LYS A 414 -14.82 6.06 -18.00
CA LYS A 414 -14.79 5.21 -16.79
C LYS A 414 -13.41 5.19 -16.13
N LYS A 415 -12.35 5.07 -16.93
CA LYS A 415 -10.96 5.14 -16.43
C LYS A 415 -10.64 6.51 -15.82
N THR A 416 -11.09 7.59 -16.46
CA THR A 416 -10.88 8.97 -15.99
C THR A 416 -11.59 9.23 -14.68
N VAL A 417 -12.83 8.74 -14.52
CA VAL A 417 -13.55 8.81 -13.23
C VAL A 417 -12.79 8.06 -12.13
N ALA A 418 -12.31 6.84 -12.40
CA ALA A 418 -11.53 6.07 -11.42
C ALA A 418 -10.22 6.78 -11.04
N TRP A 419 -9.54 7.39 -12.02
CA TRP A 419 -8.33 8.16 -11.80
C TRP A 419 -8.56 9.42 -10.94
N LEU A 420 -9.60 10.21 -11.23
CA LEU A 420 -9.96 11.38 -10.42
C LEU A 420 -10.32 10.99 -8.98
N LYS A 421 -11.09 9.91 -8.79
CA LYS A 421 -11.39 9.36 -7.45
C LYS A 421 -10.11 8.94 -6.72
N GLY A 422 -9.16 8.34 -7.42
CA GLY A 422 -7.85 7.98 -6.87
C GLY A 422 -7.07 9.19 -6.36
N ILE A 423 -7.02 10.28 -7.13
CA ILE A 423 -6.37 11.54 -6.73
C ILE A 423 -7.02 12.11 -5.46
N GLU A 424 -8.35 12.24 -5.45
CA GLU A 424 -9.10 12.76 -4.31
C GLU A 424 -8.92 11.88 -3.07
N ASN A 425 -8.92 10.55 -3.23
CA ASN A 425 -8.76 9.60 -2.13
C ASN A 425 -7.34 9.65 -1.51
N VAL A 426 -6.30 9.62 -2.35
CA VAL A 426 -4.90 9.71 -1.88
C VAL A 426 -4.66 11.02 -1.14
N THR A 427 -5.16 12.12 -1.70
CA THR A 427 -5.04 13.45 -1.08
C THR A 427 -5.81 13.51 0.25
N ALA A 428 -7.01 12.93 0.32
CA ALA A 428 -7.79 12.87 1.56
C ALA A 428 -7.15 11.96 2.63
N ARG A 429 -6.38 10.93 2.25
CA ARG A 429 -5.67 10.06 3.20
C ARG A 429 -4.34 10.62 3.70
N ALA A 430 -3.67 11.47 2.91
CA ALA A 430 -2.46 12.20 3.32
C ALA A 430 -2.70 13.17 4.52
N GLN A 431 -3.95 13.31 4.98
CA GLN A 431 -4.36 14.08 6.16
C GLN A 431 -3.76 13.61 7.49
N GLY A 432 -3.45 12.31 7.63
CA GLY A 432 -2.95 11.74 8.89
C GLY A 432 -1.61 12.31 9.36
N SER A 433 -0.88 13.00 8.47
CA SER A 433 0.42 13.64 8.72
C SER A 433 0.36 15.17 8.84
N GLY A 434 -0.83 15.77 8.95
CA GLY A 434 -1.00 17.19 9.32
C GLY A 434 -0.74 18.23 8.23
N GLY A 435 -0.70 17.83 6.95
CA GLY A 435 -0.40 18.75 5.84
C GLY A 435 -1.62 19.49 5.26
N ALA A 436 -1.42 20.74 4.85
CA ALA A 436 -2.45 21.63 4.29
C ALA A 436 -3.00 21.24 2.89
N MET A 437 -2.57 20.08 2.37
CA MET A 437 -3.02 19.45 1.12
C MET A 437 -4.50 18.97 1.17
N ALA A 438 -5.02 18.79 2.38
CA ALA A 438 -6.30 18.15 2.70
C ALA A 438 -7.56 18.87 2.26
N ALA A 439 -7.51 20.20 2.09
CA ALA A 439 -8.67 21.04 1.84
C ALA A 439 -8.84 21.42 0.36
N TYR A 440 -7.97 20.92 -0.52
CA TYR A 440 -8.01 21.25 -1.92
C TYR A 440 -9.15 20.50 -2.64
N ASP A 441 -10.07 21.26 -3.24
CA ASP A 441 -11.20 20.70 -3.98
C ASP A 441 -10.82 20.48 -5.46
N PHE A 442 -10.76 19.22 -5.87
CA PHE A 442 -10.52 18.82 -7.25
C PHE A 442 -11.78 18.92 -8.14
N GLY A 443 -12.90 19.44 -7.62
CA GLY A 443 -14.17 19.59 -8.35
C GLY A 443 -14.04 20.29 -9.71
N TRP A 444 -13.11 21.23 -9.86
CA TRP A 444 -12.86 21.89 -11.14
C TRP A 444 -12.37 20.92 -12.23
N MET A 445 -11.59 19.88 -11.90
CA MET A 445 -11.14 18.87 -12.87
C MET A 445 -12.34 18.08 -13.39
N TRP A 446 -13.28 17.73 -12.51
CA TRP A 446 -14.51 17.04 -12.88
C TRP A 446 -15.39 17.90 -13.80
N HIS A 447 -15.52 19.19 -13.51
CA HIS A 447 -16.24 20.13 -14.37
C HIS A 447 -15.59 20.28 -15.73
N GLU A 448 -14.28 20.51 -15.75
CA GLU A 448 -13.50 20.73 -16.97
C GLU A 448 -13.51 19.52 -17.91
N LEU A 449 -13.54 18.32 -17.34
CA LEU A 449 -13.63 17.06 -18.09
C LEU A 449 -15.07 16.64 -18.43
N GLY A 450 -16.10 17.40 -18.01
CA GLY A 450 -17.51 17.08 -18.25
C GLY A 450 -17.99 15.82 -17.54
N LEU A 451 -17.42 15.54 -16.35
CA LEU A 451 -17.67 14.35 -15.55
C LEU A 451 -18.32 14.64 -14.18
N ILE A 452 -18.67 15.90 -13.87
CA ILE A 452 -19.15 16.29 -12.54
C ILE A 452 -20.35 15.47 -12.04
N GLU A 453 -21.27 15.09 -12.91
CA GLU A 453 -22.43 14.25 -12.52
C GLU A 453 -22.06 12.83 -12.07
N LEU A 454 -20.82 12.40 -12.35
CA LEU A 454 -20.26 11.12 -11.93
C LEU A 454 -19.45 11.21 -10.62
N ARG A 455 -19.28 12.42 -10.07
CA ARG A 455 -18.66 12.67 -8.75
C ARG A 455 -19.66 12.37 -7.63
N LYS A 456 -20.13 11.13 -7.57
CA LYS A 456 -21.06 10.62 -6.56
C LYS A 456 -20.78 9.16 -6.24
#